data_AF-A0A8E0S008-F1
#
_entry.id   AF-A0A8E0S008-F1
#
_cell.length_a   1.000
_cell.length_b   1.000
_cell.length_c   1.000
_cell.angle_alpha   90.00
_cell.angle_beta   90.00
_cell.angle_gamma   90.00
#
_symmetry.space_group_name_H-M   'P 1'
#
loop_
_entity.id
_entity.type
_entity.pdbx_description
1 polymer ?
#
loop_
_entity_poly.entity_id
_entity_poly.type
_entity_poly.pdbx_seq_one_letter_code
_entity_poly.pdbx_strand_id
1 'polypeptide(L)' 'MLRRLRLLQRYANDPDMLKLAETKEKWRKAAREALAELVEIIGGGITELELLSHYGIEPESIGFEAQPESVYK' A
#
# COMPACT_ATOMS: atom_id res chain seq x y z
N MET A 1 4.88 -13.33 -30.73
CA MET A 1 5.61 -13.11 -29.45
C MET A 1 6.14 -11.68 -29.33
N LEU A 2 6.93 -11.17 -30.28
CA LEU A 2 7.53 -9.82 -30.26
C LEU A 2 6.54 -8.65 -30.03
N ARG A 3 5.33 -8.74 -30.59
CA ARG A 3 4.31 -7.67 -30.46
C ARG A 3 3.77 -7.50 -29.03
N ARG A 4 3.67 -8.60 -28.26
CA ARG A 4 3.25 -8.56 -26.84
C ARG A 4 4.35 -7.95 -25.95
N LEU A 5 5.60 -8.32 -26.20
CA LEU A 5 6.77 -7.78 -25.49
C LEU A 5 6.94 -6.27 -25.69
N ARG A 6 6.80 -5.78 -26.93
CA ARG A 6 6.84 -4.33 -27.20
C ARG A 6 5.69 -3.57 -26.55
N LEU A 7 4.50 -4.18 -26.46
CA LEU A 7 3.35 -3.57 -25.80
C LEU A 7 3.60 -3.42 -24.30
N LEU A 8 4.12 -4.47 -23.65
CA LEU A 8 4.50 -4.44 -22.24
C LEU A 8 5.59 -3.41 -21.97
N GLN A 9 6.63 -3.35 -22.80
CA GLN A 9 7.67 -2.34 -22.69
C GLN A 9 7.13 -0.91 -22.86
N ARG A 10 6.16 -0.69 -23.75
CA ARG A 10 5.56 0.64 -23.94
C ARG A 10 4.83 1.09 -22.69
N TYR A 11 3.98 0.24 -22.11
CA TYR A 11 3.23 0.60 -20.90
C TYR A 11 4.10 0.65 -19.64
N ALA A 12 5.17 -0.16 -19.56
CA ALA A 12 6.12 -0.10 -18.46
C ALA A 12 6.91 1.22 -18.42
N ASN A 13 7.11 1.85 -19.58
CA ASN A 13 7.82 3.13 -19.70
C ASN A 13 6.88 4.30 -20.02
N ASP A 14 5.56 4.09 -19.94
CA ASP A 14 4.59 5.14 -20.21
C ASP A 14 4.66 6.19 -19.08
N PRO A 15 4.90 7.47 -19.39
CA PRO A 15 5.04 8.51 -18.38
C PRO A 15 3.82 8.64 -17.46
N ASP A 16 2.61 8.40 -17.99
CA ASP A 16 1.38 8.48 -17.19
C ASP A 16 1.28 7.28 -16.24
N MET A 17 1.71 6.09 -16.67
CA MET A 17 1.77 4.90 -15.80
C MET A 17 2.81 5.08 -14.69
N LEU A 18 3.98 5.64 -15.00
CA LEU A 18 5.02 5.95 -14.00
C LEU A 18 4.52 7.00 -13.00
N LYS A 19 3.91 8.07 -13.49
CA LYS A 19 3.32 9.11 -12.64
C LYS A 19 2.19 8.59 -11.76
N LEU A 20 1.35 7.69 -12.28
CA LEU A 20 0.30 7.04 -11.52
C LEU A 20 0.89 6.18 -10.39
N ALA A 21 1.95 5.42 -10.68
CA ALA A 21 2.65 4.61 -9.68
C ALA A 21 3.24 5.49 -8.56
N GLU A 22 3.92 6.60 -8.92
CA GLU A 22 4.44 7.56 -7.95
C GLU A 22 3.33 8.21 -7.11
N THR A 23 2.24 8.61 -7.75
CA THR A 23 1.10 9.24 -7.08
C THR A 23 0.44 8.27 -6.11
N LYS A 24 0.26 7.01 -6.53
CA LYS A 24 -0.26 5.95 -5.67
C LYS A 24 0.63 5.75 -4.44
N GLU A 25 1.95 5.73 -4.61
CA GLU A 25 2.87 5.57 -3.48
C GLU A 25 2.85 6.76 -2.51
N LYS A 26 2.71 7.99 -3.03
CA LYS A 26 2.53 9.19 -2.19
C LYS A 26 1.27 9.09 -1.32
N TRP A 27 0.14 8.66 -1.90
CA TRP A 27 -1.10 8.46 -1.16
C TRP A 27 -0.99 7.34 -0.12
N ARG A 28 -0.31 6.24 -0.45
CA ARG A 28 -0.03 5.15 0.50
C ARG A 28 0.79 5.61 1.68
N LYS A 29 1.85 6.38 1.42
CA LYS A 29 2.67 6.98 2.46
C LYS A 29 1.85 7.88 3.38
N ALA A 30 1.07 8.80 2.82
CA ALA A 30 0.20 9.70 3.59
C ALA A 30 -0.84 8.94 4.43
N ALA A 31 -1.41 7.86 3.88
CA ALA A 31 -2.35 7.02 4.62
C ALA A 31 -1.69 6.29 5.80
N ARG A 32 -0.45 5.80 5.63
CA ARG A 32 0.33 5.18 6.72
C ARG A 32 0.69 6.18 7.81
N GLU A 33 1.09 7.40 7.44
CA GLU A 33 1.38 8.47 8.40
C GLU A 33 0.12 8.85 9.20
N ALA A 34 -1.02 9.03 8.52
CA ALA A 34 -2.30 9.31 9.19
C ALA A 34 -2.75 8.15 10.10
N LEU A 35 -2.51 6.90 9.70
CA LEU A 35 -2.81 5.72 10.51
C LEU A 35 -2.00 5.70 11.81
N ALA A 36 -0.69 5.96 11.72
CA ALA A 36 0.20 6.02 12.88
C ALA A 36 -0.23 7.15 13.84
N GLU A 37 -0.52 8.34 13.30
CA GLU A 37 -1.04 9.47 14.10
C GLU A 37 -2.38 9.12 14.78
N LEU A 38 -3.29 8.44 14.07
CA LEU A 38 -4.57 8.03 14.63
C LEU A 38 -4.41 7.04 15.79
N VAL A 39 -3.48 6.09 15.68
CA VAL A 39 -3.18 5.15 16.76
C VAL A 39 -2.64 5.87 17.99
N GLU A 40 -1.75 6.85 17.80
CA GLU A 40 -1.24 7.69 18.90
C GLU A 40 -2.35 8.52 19.56
N ILE A 41 -3.25 9.11 18.77
CA ILE A 41 -4.37 9.93 19.26
C ILE A 41 -5.38 9.10 20.06
N ILE A 42 -5.75 7.94 19.54
CA ILE A 42 -6.76 7.08 20.18
C ILE A 42 -6.20 6.47 21.47
N GLY A 43 -4.92 6.08 21.47
CA GLY A 43 -4.29 5.43 22.61
C GLY A 43 -4.98 4.12 23.01
N GLY A 44 -4.62 3.57 24.17
CA GLY A 44 -5.36 2.44 24.73
C GLY A 44 -5.09 1.05 24.13
N GLY A 45 -4.00 0.87 23.39
CA GLY A 45 -3.54 -0.45 22.93
C GLY A 45 -4.22 -0.97 21.66
N ILE A 46 -5.03 -0.14 20.98
CA ILE A 46 -5.51 -0.44 19.64
C ILE A 46 -4.34 -0.46 18.66
N THR A 47 -4.27 -1.51 17.86
CA THR A 47 -3.26 -1.69 16.83
C THR A 47 -3.70 -1.05 15.50
N GLU A 48 -2.72 -0.76 14.64
CA GLU A 48 -2.96 -0.23 13.29
C GLU A 48 -3.90 -1.13 12.47
N LEU A 49 -3.75 -2.46 12.60
CA LEU A 49 -4.59 -3.44 11.90
C LEU A 49 -6.05 -3.45 12.39
N GLU A 50 -6.26 -3.34 13.70
CA GLU A 50 -7.61 -3.21 14.26
C GLU A 50 -8.28 -1.92 13.79
N LEU A 51 -7.51 -0.84 13.68
CA LEU A 51 -8.00 0.42 13.16
C LEU A 51 -8.42 0.32 11.69
N LEU A 52 -7.58 -0.29 10.86
CA LEU A 52 -7.88 -0.51 9.43
C LEU A 52 -9.13 -1.38 9.26
N SER A 53 -9.24 -2.45 10.03
CA SER A 53 -10.43 -3.31 10.06
C SER A 53 -11.69 -2.53 10.43
N HIS A 54 -11.59 -1.66 11.45
CA HIS A 54 -12.71 -0.82 11.88
C HIS A 54 -13.21 0.13 10.79
N TYR A 55 -12.31 0.71 10.00
CA TYR A 55 -12.64 1.60 8.89
C TYR A 55 -12.93 0.85 7.57
N GLY A 56 -12.85 -0.48 7.55
CA GLY A 56 -13.07 -1.28 6.34
C GLY A 56 -11.99 -1.06 5.27
N ILE A 57 -10.76 -0.73 5.68
CA ILE A 57 -9.63 -0.49 4.79
C ILE A 57 -8.79 -1.76 4.72
N GLU A 58 -8.55 -2.25 3.51
CA GLU A 58 -7.63 -3.37 3.26
C GLU A 58 -6.17 -2.92 3.50
N PRO A 59 -5.38 -3.62 4.33
CA PRO A 59 -3.99 -3.26 4.61
C PRO A 59 -3.13 -3.12 3.33
N GLU A 60 -3.37 -3.97 2.33
CA GLU A 60 -2.64 -3.99 1.06
C GLU A 60 -2.90 -2.72 0.23
N SER A 61 -4.05 -2.08 0.42
CA SER A 61 -4.43 -0.86 -0.29
C SER A 61 -3.47 0.29 0.04
N ILE A 62 -3.03 0.38 1.30
CA ILE A 62 -2.07 1.38 1.80
C ILE A 62 -0.61 0.88 1.79
N GLY A 63 -0.36 -0.32 1.26
CA GLY A 63 0.98 -0.91 1.25
C GLY A 63 1.45 -1.35 2.64
N PHE A 64 0.52 -1.74 3.50
CA PHE A 64 0.80 -2.38 4.76
C PHE A 64 1.02 -3.87 4.47
N GLU A 65 2.26 -4.33 4.55
CA GLU A 65 2.52 -5.76 4.50
C GLU A 65 2.12 -6.33 5.86
N ALA A 66 1.03 -7.09 5.90
CA ALA A 66 0.82 -8.02 7.00
C ALA A 66 2.09 -8.87 7.06
N GLN A 67 2.87 -8.74 8.15
CA GLN A 67 4.05 -9.59 8.33
C GLN A 67 3.58 -11.02 8.11
N PRO A 68 4.14 -11.76 7.14
CA PRO A 68 3.85 -13.17 7.04
C PRO A 68 4.31 -13.75 8.38
N GLU A 69 3.36 -14.30 9.14
CA GLU A 69 3.68 -15.08 10.33
C GLU A 69 4.86 -15.97 9.97
N SER A 70 5.92 -15.93 10.78
CA SER A 70 7.15 -16.67 10.55
C SER A 70 6.83 -18.17 10.51
N VAL A 71 6.47 -18.67 9.34
CA VAL A 71 6.56 -20.09 9.04
C VAL A 71 8.05 -20.34 8.89
N TYR A 72 8.70 -20.74 9.99
CA TYR A 72 9.47 -21.97 10.16
C TYR A 72 10.02 -21.99 11.59
N LYS A 73 9.38 -22.82 12.44
CA LYS A 73 10.04 -23.50 13.56
C LYS A 73 10.87 -24.66 13.03
#